data_AF-A0A0Q6PKZ9-F1
#
_entry.id   AF-A0A0Q6PKZ9-F1
#
_cell.length_a   1.000
_cell.length_b   1.000
_cell.length_c   1.000
_cell.angle_alpha   90.00
_cell.angle_beta   90.00
_cell.angle_gamma   90.00
#
_symmetry.space_group_name_H-M   'P 1'
#
loop_
_entity.id
_entity.type
_entity.pdbx_description
1 polymer ?
#
loop_
_entity_poly.entity_id
_entity_poly.type
_entity_poly.pdbx_seq_one_letter_code
_entity_poly.pdbx_strand_id
1 'polypeptide(L)'
;MQTQCNPKELHALAVRLWQQERDDDPERSDLYVAADTRAASGVSPVQRSQLRRAENWTTALHRYETFWRINSRTARENTRNRAKLPAEERRMGEWARYQRRFEERLCLYQRIRLDVSPAFAWDPQEDSWNTKLKACAAHLEISGRLPYLNAADQTEFQLARWLGFQLRQYKSGTLSAGRRDHVTALLQKAALTDEPPMS
;
A
#
# COMPACT_ATOMS: atom_id res chain seq x y z
N MET A 1 11.11 14.32 1.15
CA MET A 1 10.05 15.09 1.84
C MET A 1 8.96 14.11 2.23
N GLN A 2 8.87 13.75 3.51
CA GLN A 2 7.77 12.87 3.97
C GLN A 2 6.51 13.73 3.99
N THR A 3 5.58 13.46 3.08
CA THR A 3 4.26 14.08 3.05
C THR A 3 3.61 13.79 4.40
N GLN A 4 3.58 14.78 5.30
CA GLN A 4 2.81 14.69 6.53
C GLN A 4 1.35 14.56 6.10
N CYS A 5 0.88 13.32 5.99
CA CYS A 5 -0.48 13.03 5.56
C CYS A 5 -1.43 13.51 6.63
N ASN A 6 -1.96 14.72 6.50
CA ASN A 6 -3.01 15.20 7.35
C ASN A 6 -4.34 14.57 6.88
N PRO A 7 -5.10 13.87 7.72
CA PRO A 7 -6.40 13.31 7.32
C PRO A 7 -7.34 14.35 6.70
N LYS A 8 -7.22 15.62 7.13
CA LYS A 8 -7.96 16.75 6.56
C LYS A 8 -7.57 17.06 5.10
N GLU A 9 -6.29 16.97 4.76
CA GLU A 9 -5.81 17.20 3.39
C GLU A 9 -6.20 16.05 2.47
N LEU A 10 -6.08 14.82 2.96
CA LEU A 10 -6.52 13.63 2.23
C LEU A 10 -8.03 13.64 1.99
N HIS A 11 -8.81 14.05 2.98
CA HIS A 11 -10.25 14.30 2.82
C HIS A 11 -10.53 15.35 1.74
N ALA A 12 -9.88 16.52 1.81
CA ALA A 12 -10.09 17.59 0.84
C ALA A 12 -9.73 17.16 -0.60
N LEU A 13 -8.64 16.40 -0.76
CA LEU A 13 -8.26 15.82 -2.04
C LEU A 13 -9.29 14.80 -2.53
N ALA A 14 -9.76 13.91 -1.66
CA ALA A 14 -10.76 12.90 -2.01
C ALA A 14 -12.09 13.54 -2.43
N VAL A 15 -12.55 14.59 -1.73
CA VAL A 15 -13.76 15.34 -2.11
C VAL A 15 -13.61 15.97 -3.50
N ARG A 16 -12.46 16.59 -3.78
CA ARG A 16 -12.20 17.20 -5.09
C ARG A 16 -12.23 16.16 -6.22
N LEU A 17 -11.62 15.00 -6.02
CA LEU A 17 -11.61 13.92 -7.01
C LEU A 17 -13.01 13.35 -7.22
N TRP A 18 -13.74 13.11 -6.13
CA TRP A 18 -15.11 12.62 -6.17
C TRP A 18 -16.05 13.55 -6.96
N GLN A 19 -15.91 14.88 -6.80
CA GLN A 19 -16.70 15.86 -7.56
C GLN A 19 -16.41 15.88 -9.08
N GLN A 20 -15.29 15.30 -9.51
CA GLN A 20 -14.91 15.22 -10.92
C GLN A 20 -15.36 13.90 -11.57
N GLU A 21 -15.74 12.91 -10.77
CA GLU A 21 -16.19 11.62 -11.23
C GLU A 21 -17.71 11.50 -11.21
N ARG A 22 -18.24 10.64 -12.08
CA ARG A 22 -19.67 10.34 -12.10
C ARG A 22 -19.96 9.31 -11.01
N ASP A 23 -20.72 9.71 -10.00
CA ASP A 23 -21.22 8.81 -8.95
C ASP A 23 -22.62 8.29 -9.30
N ASP A 24 -22.77 6.96 -9.30
CA ASP A 24 -24.06 6.32 -9.52
C ASP A 24 -24.92 6.28 -8.22
N ASP A 25 -24.33 6.52 -7.04
CA ASP A 25 -25.01 6.58 -5.74
C ASP A 25 -24.44 7.71 -4.84
N PRO A 26 -24.69 8.98 -5.20
CA PRO A 26 -24.14 10.14 -4.50
C PRO A 26 -24.66 10.27 -3.07
N GLU A 27 -25.91 9.88 -2.79
CA GLU A 27 -26.51 9.95 -1.44
C GLU A 27 -25.70 9.10 -0.45
N ARG A 28 -25.24 7.92 -0.89
CA ARG A 28 -24.39 7.08 -0.05
C ARG A 28 -23.01 7.70 0.14
N SER A 29 -22.40 8.24 -0.90
CA SER A 29 -21.10 8.92 -0.81
C SER A 29 -21.14 10.13 0.13
N ASP A 30 -22.21 10.93 0.07
CA ASP A 30 -22.42 12.10 0.94
C ASP A 30 -22.37 11.75 2.44
N LEU A 31 -22.90 10.58 2.84
CA LEU A 31 -22.83 10.14 4.24
C LEU A 31 -21.38 9.95 4.71
N TYR A 32 -20.51 9.44 3.84
CA TYR A 32 -19.09 9.24 4.15
C TYR A 32 -18.29 10.53 4.06
N VAL A 33 -18.61 11.41 3.11
CA VAL A 33 -18.06 12.77 3.05
C VAL A 33 -18.37 13.52 4.35
N ALA A 34 -19.64 13.54 4.77
CA ALA A 34 -20.07 14.23 5.99
C ALA A 34 -19.44 13.67 7.27
N ALA A 35 -19.21 12.35 7.32
CA ALA A 35 -18.51 11.72 8.43
C ALA A 35 -17.03 12.11 8.49
N ASP A 36 -16.34 12.12 7.34
CA ASP A 36 -14.92 12.49 7.23
C ASP A 36 -14.70 13.99 7.48
N THR A 37 -15.57 14.86 6.97
CA THR A 37 -15.57 16.30 7.30
C THR A 37 -15.69 16.53 8.80
N ARG A 38 -16.64 15.84 9.46
CA ARG A 38 -16.85 15.97 10.92
C ARG A 38 -15.63 15.51 11.71
N ALA A 39 -15.04 14.38 11.32
CA ALA A 39 -13.81 13.87 11.93
C ALA A 39 -12.62 14.82 11.73
N ALA A 40 -12.48 15.40 10.53
CA ALA A 40 -11.43 16.38 10.22
C ALA A 40 -11.60 17.71 10.97
N SER A 41 -12.85 18.08 11.33
CA SER A 41 -13.16 19.27 12.14
C SER A 41 -13.04 19.03 13.65
N GLY A 42 -12.75 17.81 14.11
CA GLY A 42 -12.59 17.48 15.54
C GLY A 42 -13.89 17.45 16.34
N VAL A 43 -15.05 17.38 15.67
CA VAL A 43 -16.37 17.36 16.31
C VAL A 43 -16.77 15.91 16.62
N SER A 44 -17.08 15.61 17.88
CA SER A 44 -17.48 14.26 18.32
C SER A 44 -18.79 13.79 17.65
N PRO A 45 -18.95 12.49 17.37
CA PRO A 45 -20.09 11.96 16.63
C PRO A 45 -21.42 12.19 17.37
N VAL A 46 -22.42 12.68 16.64
CA VAL A 46 -23.79 12.88 17.15
C VAL A 46 -24.61 11.62 16.84
N GLN A 47 -25.32 11.11 17.85
CA GLN A 47 -26.00 9.81 17.88
C GLN A 47 -27.22 9.66 16.93
N ARG A 48 -27.15 10.07 15.66
CA ARG A 48 -28.17 9.73 14.65
C ARG A 48 -27.88 8.34 14.06
N SER A 49 -28.93 7.52 13.96
CA SER A 49 -28.85 6.09 13.64
C SER A 49 -28.33 5.75 12.24
N GLN A 50 -28.28 6.71 11.30
CA GLN A 50 -27.84 6.49 9.91
C GLN A 50 -26.34 6.76 9.68
N LEU A 51 -25.71 7.67 10.42
CA LEU A 51 -24.29 8.03 10.22
C LEU A 51 -23.30 7.08 10.90
N ARG A 52 -23.76 6.24 11.84
CA ARG A 52 -22.88 5.38 12.64
C ARG A 52 -21.94 4.51 11.79
N ARG A 53 -22.42 4.00 10.64
CA ARG A 53 -21.57 3.19 9.75
C ARG A 53 -20.46 4.03 9.12
N ALA A 54 -20.79 5.21 8.62
CA ALA A 54 -19.84 6.14 8.01
C ALA A 54 -18.83 6.69 9.04
N GLU A 55 -19.30 7.03 10.24
CA GLU A 55 -18.46 7.49 11.35
C GLU A 55 -17.49 6.40 11.84
N ASN A 56 -17.98 5.17 12.00
CA ASN A 56 -17.13 4.04 12.39
C ASN A 56 -16.08 3.73 11.32
N TRP A 57 -16.48 3.79 10.04
CA TRP A 57 -15.56 3.59 8.93
C TRP A 57 -14.46 4.68 8.91
N THR A 58 -14.85 5.94 9.04
CA THR A 58 -13.93 7.10 9.08
C THR A 58 -12.97 7.01 10.25
N THR A 59 -13.49 6.69 11.45
CA THR A 59 -12.68 6.51 12.66
C THR A 59 -11.66 5.38 12.48
N ALA A 60 -12.06 4.27 11.85
CA ALA A 60 -11.15 3.16 11.58
C ALA A 60 -10.06 3.55 10.57
N LEU A 61 -10.41 4.28 9.51
CA LEU A 61 -9.45 4.81 8.54
C LEU A 61 -8.43 5.76 9.20
N HIS A 62 -8.89 6.74 9.97
CA HIS A 62 -7.98 7.70 10.63
C HIS A 62 -7.04 7.02 11.64
N ARG A 63 -7.53 5.99 12.36
CA ARG A 63 -6.68 5.15 13.22
C ARG A 63 -5.63 4.40 12.41
N TYR A 64 -6.02 3.82 11.28
CA TYR A 64 -5.11 3.13 10.37
C TYR A 64 -4.03 4.07 9.80
N GLU A 65 -4.41 5.26 9.34
CA GLU A 65 -3.49 6.30 8.84
C GLU A 65 -2.55 6.80 9.93
N THR A 66 -3.07 6.98 11.15
CA THR A 66 -2.26 7.39 12.31
C THR A 66 -1.26 6.32 12.71
N PHE A 67 -1.68 5.05 12.70
CA PHE A 67 -0.78 3.93 12.95
C PHE A 67 0.35 3.90 11.92
N TRP A 68 0.04 4.05 10.63
CA TRP A 68 1.04 4.12 9.57
C TRP A 68 2.00 5.29 9.76
N ARG A 69 1.49 6.48 10.10
CA ARG A 69 2.31 7.69 10.35
C ARG A 69 3.30 7.48 11.49
N ILE A 70 2.87 6.86 12.59
CA ILE A 70 3.71 6.64 13.78
C ILE A 70 4.73 5.52 13.55
N ASN A 71 4.30 4.41 12.93
CA ASN A 71 5.11 3.19 12.84
C ASN A 71 5.89 3.08 11.52
N SER A 72 5.65 3.97 10.55
CA SER A 72 6.18 3.90 9.18
C SER A 72 5.94 2.55 8.49
N ARG A 73 4.86 1.87 8.89
CA ARG A 73 4.42 0.57 8.35
C ARG A 73 2.92 0.42 8.47
N THR A 74 2.33 -0.38 7.60
CA THR A 74 0.91 -0.74 7.70
C THR A 74 0.66 -1.77 8.80
N ALA A 75 -0.56 -1.80 9.31
CA ALA A 75 -0.98 -2.83 10.26
C ALA A 75 -0.97 -4.20 9.57
N ARG A 76 -0.37 -5.20 10.22
CA ARG A 76 -0.17 -6.52 9.60
C ARG A 76 -1.50 -7.25 9.41
N GLU A 77 -1.90 -7.43 8.14
CA GLU A 77 -3.13 -8.17 7.79
C GLU A 77 -2.93 -9.69 7.91
N ASN A 78 -1.78 -10.19 7.46
CA ASN A 78 -1.43 -11.61 7.49
C ASN A 78 -0.22 -11.84 8.37
N THR A 79 -0.42 -12.50 9.52
CA THR A 79 0.67 -12.95 10.40
C THR A 79 0.50 -14.43 10.73
N ARG A 80 1.61 -15.17 10.69
CA ARG A 80 1.64 -16.57 11.15
C ARG A 80 1.40 -16.71 12.65
N ASN A 81 1.52 -15.63 13.41
CA ASN A 81 1.27 -15.62 14.85
C ASN A 81 0.43 -14.39 15.25
N ARG A 82 -0.89 -14.50 15.09
CA ARG A 82 -1.88 -13.44 15.38
C ARG A 82 -1.99 -13.11 16.87
N ALA A 83 -1.60 -14.04 17.75
CA ALA A 83 -1.61 -13.87 19.20
C ALA A 83 -0.55 -12.89 19.71
N LYS A 84 0.56 -12.72 18.96
CA LYS A 84 1.64 -11.77 19.31
C LYS A 84 1.34 -10.32 18.91
N LEU A 85 0.27 -10.05 18.15
CA LEU A 85 -0.09 -8.69 17.75
C LEU A 85 -0.99 -8.03 18.81
N PRO A 86 -0.73 -6.76 19.17
CA PRO A 86 -1.66 -5.95 19.95
C PRO A 86 -3.06 -6.01 19.35
N ALA A 87 -4.08 -6.05 20.22
CA ALA A 87 -5.46 -6.21 19.78
C ALA A 87 -5.90 -5.11 18.80
N GLU A 88 -5.40 -3.89 18.98
CA GLU A 88 -5.69 -2.75 18.10
C GLU A 88 -5.05 -2.90 16.71
N GLU A 89 -3.78 -3.31 16.63
CA GLU A 89 -3.13 -3.57 15.33
C GLU A 89 -3.87 -4.66 14.56
N ARG A 90 -4.33 -5.69 15.25
CA ARG A 90 -5.10 -6.78 14.65
C ARG A 90 -6.43 -6.28 14.06
N ARG A 91 -7.16 -5.44 14.80
CA ARG A 91 -8.42 -4.83 14.31
C ARG A 91 -8.18 -3.95 13.08
N MET A 92 -7.09 -3.18 13.08
CA MET A 92 -6.69 -2.35 11.94
C MET A 92 -6.34 -3.18 10.70
N GLY A 93 -5.57 -4.27 10.87
CA GLY A 93 -5.27 -5.19 9.78
C GLY A 93 -6.52 -5.91 9.24
N GLU A 94 -7.44 -6.30 10.13
CA GLU A 94 -8.72 -6.91 9.72
C GLU A 94 -9.61 -5.93 8.97
N TRP A 95 -9.68 -4.68 9.42
CA TRP A 95 -10.44 -3.62 8.75
C TRP A 95 -9.92 -3.36 7.33
N ALA A 96 -8.61 -3.21 7.16
CA ALA A 96 -7.99 -2.99 5.84
C ALA A 96 -8.24 -4.17 4.89
N ARG A 97 -8.06 -5.40 5.38
CA ARG A 97 -8.39 -6.62 4.64
C ARG A 97 -9.86 -6.67 4.21
N TYR A 98 -10.76 -6.18 5.07
CA TYR A 98 -12.20 -6.13 4.75
C TYR A 98 -12.49 -5.11 3.64
N GLN A 99 -11.79 -3.97 3.62
CA GLN A 99 -11.95 -2.97 2.55
C GLN A 99 -11.56 -3.56 1.19
N ARG A 100 -10.44 -4.28 1.12
CA ARG A 100 -9.99 -4.98 -0.11
C ARG A 100 -10.97 -6.05 -0.56
N ARG A 101 -11.40 -6.90 0.38
CA ARG A 101 -12.28 -8.04 0.05
C ARG A 101 -13.63 -7.60 -0.50
N PHE A 102 -14.11 -6.45 -0.06
CA PHE A 102 -15.42 -5.93 -0.41
C PHE A 102 -15.32 -4.59 -1.15
N GLU A 103 -14.27 -4.43 -1.96
CA GLU A 103 -14.03 -3.24 -2.77
C GLU A 103 -15.26 -2.86 -3.60
N GLU A 104 -15.87 -3.83 -4.29
CA GLU A 104 -17.09 -3.70 -5.09
C GLU A 104 -18.31 -3.18 -4.30
N ARG A 105 -18.27 -3.25 -2.96
CA ARG A 105 -19.34 -2.78 -2.10
C ARG A 105 -19.10 -1.38 -1.56
N LEU A 106 -17.93 -0.79 -1.78
CA LEU A 106 -17.60 0.55 -1.36
C LEU A 106 -18.29 1.56 -2.29
N CYS A 107 -18.82 2.65 -1.74
CA CYS A 107 -19.26 3.75 -2.60
C CYS A 107 -18.05 4.48 -3.20
N LEU A 108 -18.30 5.32 -4.20
CA LEU A 108 -17.25 5.99 -4.95
C LEU A 108 -16.31 6.80 -4.04
N TYR A 109 -16.88 7.60 -3.12
CA TYR A 109 -16.06 8.37 -2.18
C TYR A 109 -15.17 7.49 -1.31
N GLN A 110 -15.65 6.34 -0.82
CA GLN A 110 -14.84 5.42 0.00
C GLN A 110 -13.64 4.88 -0.77
N ARG A 111 -13.81 4.52 -2.04
CA ARG A 111 -12.73 4.05 -2.91
C ARG A 111 -11.68 5.13 -3.12
N ILE A 112 -12.12 6.31 -3.58
CA ILE A 112 -11.25 7.47 -3.78
C ILE A 112 -10.50 7.84 -2.49
N ARG A 113 -11.18 7.82 -1.34
CA ARG A 113 -10.58 8.16 -0.05
C ARG A 113 -9.52 7.15 0.40
N LEU A 114 -9.66 5.88 0.03
CA LEU A 114 -8.63 4.85 0.22
C LEU A 114 -7.48 5.01 -0.79
N ASP A 115 -7.77 5.32 -2.06
CA ASP A 115 -6.77 5.54 -3.14
C ASP A 115 -5.79 6.66 -2.81
N VAL A 116 -6.28 7.77 -2.26
CA VAL A 116 -5.42 8.91 -1.91
C VAL A 116 -4.60 8.67 -0.64
N SER A 117 -4.91 7.63 0.13
CA SER A 117 -4.25 7.37 1.41
C SER A 117 -2.96 6.57 1.21
N PRO A 118 -1.77 7.12 1.49
CA PRO A 118 -0.51 6.37 1.32
C PRO A 118 -0.32 5.29 2.39
N ALA A 119 -1.18 5.26 3.42
CA ALA A 119 -1.22 4.16 4.36
C ALA A 119 -1.86 2.90 3.75
N PHE A 120 -2.70 3.03 2.72
CA PHE A 120 -3.50 1.95 2.17
C PHE A 120 -3.10 1.65 0.73
N ALA A 121 -2.44 0.51 0.51
CA ALA A 121 -2.33 -0.12 -0.81
C ALA A 121 -3.65 -0.82 -1.16
N TRP A 122 -3.91 -1.25 -2.41
CA TRP A 122 -4.97 -2.23 -2.76
C TRP A 122 -4.45 -3.67 -2.88
N ASP A 123 -3.18 -3.83 -3.27
CA ASP A 123 -2.45 -5.10 -3.20
C ASP A 123 -1.10 -4.91 -2.49
N PRO A 124 -1.03 -5.10 -1.15
CA PRO A 124 0.20 -4.87 -0.40
C PRO A 124 1.29 -5.88 -0.74
N GLN A 125 0.90 -7.06 -1.23
CA GLN A 125 1.84 -8.10 -1.61
C GLN A 125 2.52 -7.74 -2.93
N GLU A 126 1.75 -7.28 -3.91
CA GLU A 126 2.27 -6.80 -5.18
C GLU A 126 3.07 -5.51 -4.99
N ASP A 127 2.62 -4.56 -4.18
CA ASP A 127 3.37 -3.34 -3.89
C ASP A 127 4.70 -3.62 -3.19
N SER A 128 4.71 -4.56 -2.23
CA SER A 128 5.96 -5.01 -1.59
C SER A 128 6.90 -5.70 -2.58
N TRP A 129 6.34 -6.47 -3.52
CA TRP A 129 7.10 -7.13 -4.57
C TRP A 129 7.73 -6.10 -5.51
N ASN A 130 6.95 -5.14 -6.01
CA ASN A 130 7.38 -4.05 -6.88
C ASN A 130 8.43 -3.16 -6.21
N THR A 131 8.26 -2.85 -4.92
CA THR A 131 9.23 -2.05 -4.16
C THR A 131 10.59 -2.74 -4.09
N LYS A 132 10.63 -4.05 -3.84
CA LYS A 132 11.88 -4.82 -3.79
C LYS A 132 12.51 -4.95 -5.17
N LEU A 133 11.71 -5.14 -6.22
CA LEU A 133 12.21 -5.16 -7.59
C LEU A 133 12.86 -3.81 -7.96
N LYS A 134 12.19 -2.69 -7.65
CA LYS A 134 12.73 -1.34 -7.85
C LYS A 134 14.04 -1.14 -7.09
N ALA A 135 14.14 -1.63 -5.85
CA ALA A 135 15.37 -1.58 -5.08
C ALA A 135 16.50 -2.41 -5.71
N CYS A 136 16.21 -3.60 -6.26
CA CYS A 136 17.18 -4.37 -7.04
C CYS A 136 17.63 -3.63 -8.32
N ALA A 137 16.69 -2.99 -9.03
CA ALA A 137 17.00 -2.21 -10.23
C ALA A 137 17.85 -0.97 -9.92
N ALA A 138 17.54 -0.25 -8.84
CA ALA A 138 18.32 0.89 -8.38
C ALA A 138 19.72 0.47 -7.92
N HIS A 139 19.84 -0.67 -7.23
CA HIS A 139 21.14 -1.21 -6.88
C HIS A 139 21.97 -1.51 -8.12
N LEU A 140 21.37 -2.13 -9.15
CA LEU A 140 22.02 -2.37 -10.44
C LEU A 140 22.51 -1.09 -11.12
N GLU A 141 21.70 -0.02 -11.11
CA GLU A 141 22.10 1.27 -11.68
C GLU A 141 23.30 1.90 -10.95
N ILE A 142 23.36 1.74 -9.63
CA ILE A 142 24.41 2.36 -8.80
C ILE A 142 25.70 1.54 -8.81
N SER A 143 25.60 0.21 -8.67
CA SER A 143 26.74 -0.68 -8.51
C SER A 143 27.21 -1.32 -9.82
N GLY A 144 26.44 -1.19 -10.90
CA GLY A 144 26.67 -1.83 -12.19
C GLY A 144 26.35 -3.33 -12.20
N ARG A 145 25.84 -3.88 -11.09
CA ARG A 145 25.62 -5.33 -10.96
C ARG A 145 24.39 -5.66 -10.12
N LEU A 146 23.88 -6.87 -10.28
CA LEU A 146 22.80 -7.36 -9.43
C LEU A 146 23.28 -7.58 -7.99
N PRO A 147 22.39 -7.38 -6.99
CA PRO A 147 22.73 -7.58 -5.59
C PRO A 147 23.09 -9.04 -5.32
N TYR A 148 24.14 -9.25 -4.53
CA TYR A 148 24.65 -10.56 -4.11
C TYR A 148 24.63 -10.68 -2.59
N LEU A 149 24.88 -11.88 -2.05
CA LEU A 149 24.82 -12.15 -0.61
C LEU A 149 26.04 -11.57 0.13
N ASN A 150 26.15 -10.25 0.13
CA ASN A 150 27.19 -9.51 0.81
C ASN A 150 26.89 -9.40 2.31
N ALA A 151 27.57 -10.19 3.14
CA ALA A 151 27.35 -10.16 4.59
C ALA A 151 27.71 -8.82 5.25
N ALA A 152 28.55 -7.99 4.62
CA ALA A 152 28.94 -6.68 5.13
C ALA A 152 27.87 -5.60 4.89
N ASP A 153 27.06 -5.75 3.83
CA ASP A 153 25.92 -4.87 3.54
C ASP A 153 24.61 -5.62 3.78
N GLN A 154 24.02 -5.37 4.95
CA GLN A 154 22.78 -6.02 5.36
C GLN A 154 21.60 -5.73 4.42
N THR A 155 21.59 -4.58 3.75
CA THR A 155 20.52 -4.18 2.81
C THR A 155 20.69 -4.94 1.50
N GLU A 156 21.90 -4.94 0.94
CA GLU A 156 22.22 -5.70 -0.27
C GLU A 156 21.96 -7.20 -0.07
N PHE A 157 22.38 -7.75 1.08
CA PHE A 157 22.14 -9.14 1.45
C PHE A 157 20.65 -9.49 1.41
N GLN A 158 19.77 -8.62 1.95
CA GLN A 158 18.33 -8.85 1.95
C GLN A 158 17.75 -8.79 0.53
N LEU A 159 18.20 -7.84 -0.29
CA LEU A 159 17.80 -7.74 -1.70
C LEU A 159 18.23 -8.97 -2.49
N ALA A 160 19.47 -9.42 -2.33
CA ALA A 160 20.00 -10.60 -3.00
C ALA A 160 19.27 -11.88 -2.59
N ARG A 161 18.97 -12.04 -1.29
CA ARG A 161 18.19 -13.18 -0.79
C ARG A 161 16.78 -13.19 -1.39
N TRP A 162 16.14 -12.03 -1.49
CA TRP A 162 14.83 -11.91 -2.12
C TRP A 162 14.88 -12.18 -3.63
N LEU A 163 15.84 -11.59 -4.36
CA LEU A 163 16.03 -11.80 -5.79
C LEU A 163 16.30 -13.27 -6.10
N GLY A 164 17.16 -13.93 -5.32
CA GLY A 164 17.43 -15.36 -5.45
C GLY A 164 16.18 -16.24 -5.27
N PHE A 165 15.25 -15.86 -4.41
CA PHE A 165 13.95 -16.54 -4.30
C PHE A 165 13.09 -16.30 -5.55
N GLN A 166 13.04 -15.08 -6.09
CA GLN A 166 12.31 -14.80 -7.34
C GLN A 166 12.89 -15.58 -8.53
N LEU A 167 14.21 -15.64 -8.66
CA LEU A 167 14.88 -16.37 -9.75
C LEU A 167 14.64 -17.88 -9.66
N ARG A 168 14.53 -18.46 -8.46
CA ARG A 168 14.12 -19.87 -8.31
C ARG A 168 12.70 -20.10 -8.82
N GLN A 169 11.75 -19.23 -8.46
CA GLN A 169 10.37 -19.33 -8.94
C GLN A 169 10.24 -19.08 -10.44
N TYR A 170 11.07 -18.18 -10.98
CA TYR A 170 11.20 -17.94 -12.41
C TYR A 170 11.63 -19.23 -13.12
N LYS A 171 12.70 -19.88 -12.63
CA LYS A 171 13.21 -21.14 -13.19
C LYS A 171 12.22 -22.31 -13.05
N SER A 172 11.47 -22.38 -11.97
CA SER A 172 10.46 -23.43 -11.76
C SER A 172 9.11 -23.15 -12.44
N GLY A 173 8.96 -22.01 -13.13
CA GLY A 173 7.72 -21.64 -13.82
C GLY A 173 6.55 -21.27 -12.91
N THR A 174 6.77 -21.12 -11.59
CA THR A 174 5.70 -20.82 -10.61
C THR A 174 5.45 -19.33 -10.42
N LEU A 175 6.28 -18.48 -11.03
CA LEU A 175 6.10 -17.04 -11.02
C LEU A 175 4.99 -16.62 -11.99
N SER A 176 4.10 -15.72 -11.57
CA SER A 176 3.04 -15.17 -12.42
C SER A 176 3.62 -14.48 -13.67
N ALA A 177 2.83 -14.40 -14.74
CA ALA A 177 3.28 -13.84 -16.02
C ALA A 177 3.83 -12.41 -15.88
N GLY A 178 3.08 -11.49 -15.26
CA GLY A 178 3.55 -10.10 -15.08
C GLY A 178 4.85 -10.00 -14.26
N ARG A 179 4.98 -10.78 -13.17
CA ARG A 179 6.22 -10.80 -12.38
C ARG A 179 7.39 -11.40 -13.15
N ARG A 180 7.12 -12.36 -14.04
CA ARG A 180 8.13 -12.95 -14.93
C ARG A 180 8.67 -11.90 -15.89
N ASP A 181 7.80 -11.14 -16.54
CA ASP A 181 8.20 -10.09 -17.49
C ASP A 181 9.06 -9.02 -16.81
N HIS A 182 8.67 -8.60 -15.61
CA HIS A 182 9.43 -7.66 -14.80
C HIS A 182 10.82 -8.20 -14.37
N VAL A 183 10.92 -9.47 -13.98
CA VAL A 183 12.23 -10.09 -13.66
C VAL A 183 13.09 -10.24 -14.91
N THR A 184 12.49 -10.61 -16.05
CA THR A 184 13.20 -10.68 -17.34
C THR A 184 13.77 -9.32 -17.74
N ALA A 185 12.99 -8.26 -17.61
CA ALA A 185 13.45 -6.89 -17.89
C ALA A 185 14.65 -6.49 -17.00
N LEU A 186 14.62 -6.85 -15.70
CA LEU A 186 15.75 -6.61 -14.79
C LEU A 186 17.00 -7.38 -15.23
N LEU A 187 16.86 -8.64 -15.64
CA LEU A 187 17.98 -9.47 -16.11
C LEU A 187 18.57 -8.96 -17.42
N GLN A 188 17.72 -8.52 -18.37
CA GLN A 188 18.16 -7.90 -19.61
C GLN A 188 18.95 -6.62 -19.35
N LYS A 189 18.45 -5.77 -18.44
CA LYS A 189 19.18 -4.57 -18.02
C LYS A 189 20.54 -4.90 -17.43
N ALA A 190 20.63 -5.93 -16.60
CA ALA A 190 21.89 -6.36 -16.00
C ALA A 190 22.89 -6.86 -17.06
N ALA A 191 22.42 -7.61 -18.06
CA ALA A 191 23.27 -8.07 -19.16
C ALA A 191 23.84 -6.91 -19.99
N LEU A 192 23.04 -5.86 -20.23
CA LEU A 192 23.50 -4.67 -20.95
C LEU A 192 24.54 -3.85 -20.18
N THR A 193 24.54 -3.92 -18.85
CA THR A 193 25.53 -3.23 -18.00
C THR A 193 26.87 -3.97 -17.93
N ASP A 194 26.89 -5.27 -18.25
CA ASP A 194 28.09 -6.12 -18.25
C ASP A 194 28.86 -6.06 -19.60
N GLU A 195 28.28 -5.46 -20.65
CA GLU A 195 28.94 -5.22 -21.93
C GLU A 195 29.96 -4.06 -21.78
N PRO A 196 31.26 -4.27 -22.07
CA PRO A 196 32.25 -3.20 -22.02
C PRO A 196 31.93 -2.13 -23.07
N PRO A 197 32.27 -0.84 -22.83
CA PRO A 197 32.09 0.18 -23.86
C PRO A 197 32.88 -0.24 -25.10
N MET A 198 32.15 -0.48 -26.20
CA MET A 198 32.71 -0.68 -27.53
C MET A 198 33.70 0.46 -27.78
N SER A 199 34.98 0.08 -27.90
CA SER A 199 36.12 0.97 -28.08
C SER A 199 36.10 1.68 -29.43
#